data_AF-A0A0S8F9H0-F1
#
_entry.id   AF-A0A0S8F9H0-F1
#
_cell.length_a   1.000
_cell.length_b   1.000
_cell.length_c   1.000
_cell.angle_alpha   90.00
_cell.angle_beta   90.00
_cell.angle_gamma   90.00
#
_symmetry.space_group_name_H-M   'P 1'
#
loop_
_entity.id
_entity.type
_entity.pdbx_description
1 polymer ?
#
loop_
_entity_poly.entity_id
_entity_poly.type
_entity_poly.pdbx_seq_one_letter_code
_entity_poly.pdbx_strand_id
1 'polypeptide(L)'
;MVLNVGDPTSASASRFYTVEFFREVARVLRPGGALAVCGVTGSDNYVRGTAVLAYGACIYGTVRSVFPWIVVRPGGELCLFAAAGPGVVTADVQVLVGRFERLGLQPELLKYAFELSEFPPERVEWVETLLEEARPTAMLNRDARPVVFTLFLRVQSHFAGRRLGAPRRGEAGPSLLERVRGVGAPWLGAPFGLLLGLVALVRALGGRRRAVAWACGMGVFTTGAFGLSAEMLVVYSYQTHFGYVYRDVALVVGLFMLGLALGGWLTHRLARARPGRALLGVEVAQAALMLAVVPAGRLLSFSPYAFMLLSPAAGLLTGAEFPLASRQSLLHGARSGTVAGAFDALDHLGALVGAACAGLLLVPAIGLVQTAALLALVKCFSLAGLLIAFFPAAALPPAAGSPT
;
A
#
# COMPACT_ATOMS: atom_id res chain seq x y z
N MET A 1 28.97 -6.82 -7.19
CA MET A 1 28.30 -6.03 -6.12
C MET A 1 27.73 -7.01 -5.10
N VAL A 2 27.87 -6.73 -3.81
CA VAL A 2 27.26 -7.53 -2.74
C VAL A 2 26.19 -6.67 -2.06
N LEU A 3 24.97 -7.19 -2.02
CA LEU A 3 23.84 -6.62 -1.29
C LEU A 3 23.59 -7.49 -0.07
N ASN A 4 23.90 -6.95 1.11
CA ASN A 4 23.71 -7.63 2.39
C ASN A 4 23.02 -6.66 3.38
N VAL A 5 21.77 -6.31 3.06
CA VAL A 5 20.94 -5.42 3.89
C VAL A 5 19.99 -6.20 4.82
N GLY A 6 20.05 -7.54 4.79
CA GLY A 6 19.17 -8.43 5.53
C GLY A 6 17.73 -8.41 5.01
N ASP A 7 16.85 -9.17 5.68
CA ASP A 7 15.46 -9.26 5.26
C ASP A 7 14.71 -7.92 5.26
N PRO A 8 13.76 -7.70 4.32
CA PRO A 8 12.98 -6.49 4.23
C PRO A 8 11.96 -6.43 5.37
N THR A 9 12.40 -5.93 6.52
CA THR A 9 11.59 -5.74 7.74
C THR A 9 10.60 -4.58 7.65
N SER A 10 10.75 -3.71 6.65
CA SER A 10 9.91 -2.52 6.46
C SER A 10 9.72 -2.17 4.98
N ALA A 11 8.77 -1.29 4.68
CA ALA A 11 8.58 -0.74 3.34
C ALA A 11 9.84 0.00 2.83
N SER A 12 10.59 0.67 3.71
CA SER A 12 11.87 1.30 3.34
C SER A 12 12.93 0.27 2.99
N ALA A 13 13.02 -0.84 3.72
CA ALA A 13 13.95 -1.93 3.38
C ALA A 13 13.55 -2.65 2.09
N SER A 14 12.24 -2.74 1.80
CA SER A 14 11.71 -3.32 0.56
C SER A 14 12.27 -2.70 -0.71
N ARG A 15 12.69 -1.42 -0.68
CA ARG A 15 13.23 -0.70 -1.86
C ARG A 15 14.51 -1.34 -2.41
N PHE A 16 15.26 -2.08 -1.60
CA PHE A 16 16.48 -2.77 -2.04
C PHE A 16 16.20 -4.12 -2.73
N TYR A 17 14.93 -4.50 -2.81
CA TYR A 17 14.49 -5.78 -3.38
C TYR A 17 13.50 -5.56 -4.52
N THR A 18 13.44 -4.39 -5.16
CA THR A 18 12.49 -4.08 -6.24
C THR A 18 13.10 -4.31 -7.62
N VAL A 19 12.24 -4.55 -8.63
CA VAL A 19 12.67 -4.62 -10.04
C VAL A 19 13.41 -3.35 -10.44
N GLU A 20 12.91 -2.19 -10.01
CA GLU A 20 13.48 -0.88 -10.33
C GLU A 20 14.89 -0.74 -9.73
N PHE A 21 15.09 -1.12 -8.46
CA PHE A 21 16.41 -1.17 -7.85
C PHE A 21 17.38 -2.11 -8.58
N PHE A 22 16.96 -3.34 -8.91
CA PHE A 22 17.83 -4.26 -9.63
C PHE A 22 18.19 -3.78 -11.04
N ARG A 23 17.32 -3.02 -11.71
CA ARG A 23 17.64 -2.35 -12.99
C ARG A 23 18.67 -1.24 -12.84
N GLU A 24 18.64 -0.49 -11.74
CA GLU A 24 19.71 0.46 -11.40
C GLU A 24 21.04 -0.28 -11.17
N VAL A 25 21.00 -1.38 -10.40
CA VAL A 25 22.18 -2.22 -10.17
C VAL A 25 22.75 -2.76 -11.49
N ALA A 26 21.90 -3.27 -12.37
CA ALA A 26 22.33 -3.78 -13.68
C ALA A 26 23.00 -2.71 -14.55
N ARG A 27 22.60 -1.44 -14.44
CA ARG A 27 23.23 -0.30 -15.14
C ARG A 27 24.60 0.07 -14.57
N VAL A 28 24.81 -0.12 -13.27
CA VAL A 28 26.08 0.23 -12.59
C VAL A 28 27.11 -0.91 -12.69
N LEU A 29 26.67 -2.16 -12.87
CA LEU A 29 27.56 -3.30 -13.02
C LEU A 29 28.38 -3.21 -14.32
N ARG A 30 29.68 -3.47 -14.20
CA ARG A 30 30.57 -3.62 -15.36
C ARG A 30 30.17 -4.85 -16.18
N PRO A 31 30.52 -4.91 -17.48
CA PRO A 31 30.41 -6.14 -18.27
C PRO A 31 31.10 -7.30 -17.55
N GLY A 32 30.39 -8.43 -17.40
CA GLY A 32 30.87 -9.60 -16.63
C GLY A 32 30.75 -9.47 -15.10
N GLY A 33 30.16 -8.39 -14.59
CA GLY A 33 29.88 -8.21 -13.16
C GLY A 33 28.75 -9.11 -12.66
N ALA A 34 28.87 -9.55 -11.40
CA ALA A 34 27.84 -10.30 -10.69
C ALA A 34 27.25 -9.50 -9.53
N LEU A 35 25.99 -9.77 -9.21
CA LEU A 35 25.29 -9.32 -8.01
C LEU A 35 25.14 -10.51 -7.06
N ALA A 36 25.50 -10.35 -5.80
CA ALA A 36 25.17 -11.30 -4.74
C ALA A 36 24.14 -10.65 -3.81
N VAL A 37 22.95 -11.25 -3.67
CA VAL A 37 21.92 -10.84 -2.71
C VAL A 37 21.90 -11.86 -1.58
N CYS A 38 22.48 -11.51 -0.45
CA CYS A 38 22.61 -12.40 0.71
C CYS A 38 21.74 -11.94 1.88
N GLY A 39 21.58 -12.82 2.88
CA GLY A 39 20.79 -12.54 4.08
C GLY A 39 19.29 -12.58 3.83
N VAL A 40 18.85 -13.41 2.88
CA VAL A 40 17.43 -13.63 2.58
C VAL A 40 16.97 -14.85 3.37
N THR A 41 16.02 -14.68 4.29
CA THR A 41 15.45 -15.80 5.07
C THR A 41 15.03 -16.93 4.14
N GLY A 42 15.66 -18.08 4.34
CA GLY A 42 15.38 -19.33 3.66
C GLY A 42 14.87 -20.39 4.62
N SER A 43 14.83 -21.62 4.14
CA SER A 43 14.61 -22.80 4.95
C SER A 43 15.32 -23.94 4.26
N ASP A 44 16.11 -24.72 5.01
CA ASP A 44 16.65 -25.98 4.49
C ASP A 44 15.55 -27.01 4.21
N ASN A 45 14.36 -26.79 4.78
CA ASN A 45 13.17 -27.60 4.57
C ASN A 45 12.03 -26.72 4.02
N TYR A 46 12.13 -26.28 2.76
CA TYR A 46 11.00 -25.73 2.03
C TYR A 46 9.87 -26.75 1.92
N VAL A 47 8.83 -26.58 2.73
CA VAL A 47 7.56 -27.28 2.49
C VAL A 47 6.78 -26.46 1.45
N ARG A 48 6.32 -27.13 0.38
CA ARG A 48 5.44 -26.52 -0.64
C ARG A 48 4.24 -25.84 0.04
N GLY A 49 3.92 -24.62 -0.38
CA GLY A 49 2.81 -23.82 0.16
C GLY A 49 3.12 -23.01 1.43
N THR A 50 4.36 -22.96 1.90
CA THR A 50 4.74 -22.14 3.06
C THR A 50 4.96 -20.67 2.73
N ALA A 51 4.85 -19.81 3.76
CA ALA A 51 5.16 -18.37 3.64
C ALA A 51 6.61 -18.11 3.18
N VAL A 52 7.55 -18.99 3.56
CA VAL A 52 8.97 -18.90 3.19
C VAL A 52 9.14 -19.12 1.68
N LEU A 53 8.42 -20.08 1.09
CA LEU A 53 8.44 -20.29 -0.37
C LEU A 53 7.89 -19.08 -1.12
N ALA A 54 6.74 -18.54 -0.71
CA ALA A 54 6.16 -17.36 -1.36
C ALA A 54 7.11 -16.14 -1.28
N TYR A 55 7.77 -15.97 -0.14
CA TYR A 55 8.79 -14.93 0.08
C TYR A 55 10.03 -15.13 -0.81
N GLY A 56 10.63 -16.32 -0.78
CA GLY A 56 11.79 -16.66 -1.61
C GLY A 56 11.50 -16.55 -3.11
N ALA A 57 10.34 -17.04 -3.56
CA ALA A 57 9.91 -16.97 -4.96
C ALA A 57 9.67 -15.52 -5.42
N CYS A 58 9.18 -14.65 -4.53
CA CYS A 58 9.04 -13.22 -4.81
C CYS A 58 10.41 -12.57 -5.08
N ILE A 59 11.39 -12.79 -4.20
CA ILE A 59 12.75 -12.24 -4.38
C ILE A 59 13.41 -12.84 -5.62
N TYR A 60 13.41 -14.17 -5.72
CA TYR A 60 13.97 -14.90 -6.85
C TYR A 60 13.38 -14.42 -8.18
N GLY A 61 12.05 -14.38 -8.29
CA GLY A 61 11.37 -13.88 -9.49
C GLY A 61 11.68 -12.42 -9.81
N THR A 62 11.83 -11.58 -8.78
CA THR A 62 12.18 -10.16 -8.96
C THR A 62 13.60 -10.00 -9.52
N VAL A 63 14.59 -10.72 -8.98
CA VAL A 63 15.96 -10.73 -9.50
C VAL A 63 16.01 -11.35 -10.91
N ARG A 64 15.30 -12.46 -11.13
CA ARG A 64 15.19 -13.19 -12.42
C ARG A 64 14.62 -12.32 -13.53
N SER A 65 13.76 -11.36 -13.20
CA SER A 65 13.19 -10.42 -14.17
C SER A 65 14.20 -9.41 -14.75
N VAL A 66 15.38 -9.28 -14.12
CA VAL A 66 16.46 -8.38 -14.55
C VAL A 66 17.73 -9.14 -14.94
N PHE A 67 18.05 -10.22 -14.22
CA PHE A 67 19.26 -11.03 -14.44
C PHE A 67 18.90 -12.43 -14.98
N PRO A 68 19.27 -12.76 -16.23
CA PRO A 68 18.95 -14.05 -16.87
C PRO A 68 19.77 -15.24 -16.38
N TRP A 69 20.76 -15.06 -15.53
CA TRP A 69 21.55 -16.15 -14.96
C TRP A 69 21.59 -15.98 -13.44
N ILE A 70 21.03 -16.95 -12.73
CA ILE A 70 20.96 -16.95 -11.27
C ILE A 70 21.40 -18.31 -10.76
N VAL A 71 22.22 -18.30 -9.71
CA VAL A 71 22.59 -19.46 -8.90
C VAL A 71 22.17 -19.19 -7.47
N VAL A 72 21.56 -20.16 -6.82
CA VAL A 72 21.10 -20.03 -5.43
C VAL A 72 21.96 -20.87 -4.50
N ARG A 73 22.57 -20.23 -3.51
CA ARG A 73 23.20 -20.92 -2.38
C ARG A 73 22.11 -21.31 -1.37
N PRO A 74 21.84 -22.61 -1.15
CA PRO A 74 20.86 -23.07 -0.17
C PRO A 74 21.33 -22.80 1.27
N GLY A 75 20.38 -22.81 2.21
CA GLY A 75 20.66 -22.58 3.63
C GLY A 75 19.45 -22.05 4.40
N GLY A 76 19.60 -21.92 5.72
CA GLY A 76 18.69 -21.13 6.55
C GLY A 76 18.60 -19.66 6.10
N GLU A 77 19.64 -19.16 5.44
CA GLU A 77 19.61 -17.92 4.66
C GLU A 77 20.09 -18.22 3.23
N LEU A 78 19.25 -17.88 2.26
CA LEU A 78 19.62 -17.95 0.85
C LEU A 78 20.61 -16.83 0.52
N CYS A 79 21.56 -17.13 -0.37
CA CYS A 79 22.23 -16.09 -1.14
C CYS A 79 22.04 -16.34 -2.64
N LEU A 80 21.51 -15.35 -3.35
CA LEU A 80 21.28 -15.40 -4.80
C LEU A 80 22.43 -14.71 -5.51
N PHE A 81 23.12 -15.44 -6.37
CA PHE A 81 24.16 -14.93 -7.25
C PHE A 81 23.58 -14.72 -8.64
N ALA A 82 23.54 -13.48 -9.11
CA ALA A 82 22.88 -13.10 -10.35
C ALA A 82 23.85 -12.39 -11.32
N ALA A 83 23.72 -12.68 -12.61
CA ALA A 83 24.53 -12.06 -13.66
C ALA A 83 23.73 -11.87 -14.96
N ALA A 84 24.19 -10.93 -15.78
CA ALA A 84 23.61 -10.65 -17.09
C ALA A 84 24.07 -11.65 -18.16
N GLY A 85 25.30 -12.15 -18.06
CA GLY A 85 25.91 -13.06 -19.04
C GLY A 85 26.09 -14.49 -18.52
N PRO A 86 26.11 -15.50 -19.42
CA PRO A 86 26.36 -16.89 -19.05
C PRO A 86 27.77 -17.08 -18.48
N GLY A 87 27.94 -18.08 -17.61
CA GLY A 87 29.24 -18.51 -17.07
C GLY A 87 29.88 -17.58 -16.03
N VAL A 88 29.29 -16.42 -15.76
CA VAL A 88 29.76 -15.49 -14.70
C VAL A 88 29.52 -16.12 -13.32
N VAL A 89 28.29 -16.56 -13.07
CA VAL A 89 27.87 -17.29 -11.87
C VAL A 89 27.77 -18.78 -12.17
N THR A 90 28.13 -19.62 -11.22
CA THR A 90 28.06 -21.09 -11.34
C THR A 90 27.84 -21.74 -9.97
N ALA A 91 27.09 -22.84 -9.95
CA ALA A 91 26.96 -23.74 -8.81
C ALA A 91 27.94 -24.93 -8.87
N ASP A 92 28.66 -25.09 -9.99
CA ASP A 92 29.59 -26.20 -10.19
C ASP A 92 30.77 -26.10 -9.23
N VAL A 93 30.80 -27.01 -8.27
CA VAL A 93 31.83 -27.14 -7.23
C VAL A 93 33.23 -27.21 -7.84
N GLN A 94 33.43 -27.97 -8.92
CA GLN A 94 34.75 -28.14 -9.54
C GLN A 94 35.26 -26.82 -10.12
N VAL A 95 34.37 -26.06 -10.75
CA VAL A 95 34.70 -24.72 -11.26
C VAL A 95 35.01 -23.76 -10.12
N LEU A 96 34.25 -23.80 -9.02
CA LEU A 96 34.48 -22.95 -7.84
C LEU A 96 35.81 -23.25 -7.15
N VAL A 97 36.12 -24.54 -6.94
CA VAL A 97 37.41 -24.99 -6.38
C VAL A 97 38.57 -24.55 -7.27
N GLY A 98 38.48 -24.76 -8.58
CA GLY A 98 39.52 -24.32 -9.52
C GLY A 98 39.66 -22.79 -9.62
N ARG A 99 38.60 -22.02 -9.32
CA ARG A 99 38.70 -20.55 -9.17
C ARG A 99 39.38 -20.17 -7.85
N PHE A 100 39.03 -20.84 -6.75
CA PHE A 100 39.59 -20.60 -5.42
C PHE A 100 41.11 -20.85 -5.40
N GLU A 101 41.56 -21.97 -5.97
CA GLU A 101 42.98 -22.33 -6.05
C GLU A 101 43.77 -21.35 -6.92
N ARG A 102 43.23 -20.94 -8.08
CA ARG A 102 43.86 -19.92 -8.95
C ARG A 102 43.99 -18.55 -8.28
N LEU A 103 43.08 -18.21 -7.37
CA LEU A 103 43.13 -16.97 -6.62
C LEU A 103 44.06 -17.05 -5.40
N GLY A 104 44.59 -18.24 -5.07
CA GLY A 104 45.49 -18.45 -3.94
C GLY A 104 44.87 -18.12 -2.58
N LEU A 105 43.55 -18.30 -2.44
CA LEU A 105 42.82 -17.93 -1.23
C LEU A 105 43.10 -18.91 -0.08
N GLN A 106 43.09 -18.38 1.15
CA GLN A 106 43.36 -19.14 2.38
C GLN A 106 42.20 -18.97 3.38
N PRO A 107 41.96 -19.96 4.27
CA PRO A 107 42.63 -21.26 4.33
C PRO A 107 42.19 -22.22 3.23
N GLU A 108 43.11 -23.07 2.74
CA GLU A 108 42.83 -24.06 1.67
C GLU A 108 41.64 -24.98 1.98
N LEU A 109 41.40 -25.28 3.26
CA LEU A 109 40.30 -26.13 3.69
C LEU A 109 38.92 -25.59 3.27
N LEU A 110 38.78 -24.28 3.03
CA LEU A 110 37.51 -23.68 2.58
C LEU A 110 37.07 -24.18 1.20
N LYS A 111 37.98 -24.72 0.38
CA LYS A 111 37.60 -25.29 -0.92
C LYS A 111 36.63 -26.47 -0.79
N TYR A 112 36.72 -27.23 0.31
CA TYR A 112 35.81 -28.34 0.59
C TYR A 112 34.44 -27.85 1.10
N ALA A 113 34.35 -26.63 1.63
CA ALA A 113 33.07 -26.06 2.07
C ALA A 113 32.10 -25.87 0.88
N PHE A 114 32.61 -25.64 -0.33
CA PHE A 114 31.77 -25.53 -1.52
C PHE A 114 30.90 -26.77 -1.74
N GLU A 115 31.44 -27.97 -1.54
CA GLU A 115 30.67 -29.22 -1.74
C GLU A 115 29.83 -29.57 -0.50
N LEU A 116 30.41 -29.40 0.69
CA LEU A 116 29.84 -29.92 1.94
C LEU A 116 28.72 -29.04 2.50
N SER A 117 28.90 -27.71 2.48
CA SER A 117 28.00 -26.78 3.16
C SER A 117 27.35 -25.77 2.23
N GLU A 118 28.12 -25.18 1.30
CA GLU A 118 27.67 -24.01 0.55
C GLU A 118 26.86 -24.38 -0.69
N PHE A 119 27.36 -25.27 -1.55
CA PHE A 119 26.72 -25.69 -2.80
C PHE A 119 26.62 -27.22 -2.96
N PRO A 120 25.96 -27.95 -2.05
CA PRO A 120 25.68 -29.36 -2.27
C PRO A 120 24.76 -29.51 -3.51
N PRO A 121 25.17 -30.26 -4.55
CA PRO A 121 24.48 -30.25 -5.84
C PRO A 121 22.99 -30.57 -5.75
N GLU A 122 22.64 -31.59 -4.97
CA GLU A 122 21.26 -32.01 -4.73
C GLU A 122 20.42 -30.91 -4.07
N ARG A 123 20.99 -30.15 -3.14
CA ARG A 123 20.28 -29.07 -2.43
C ARG A 123 20.11 -27.84 -3.29
N VAL A 124 21.13 -27.50 -4.09
CA VAL A 124 21.04 -26.39 -5.06
C VAL A 124 19.95 -26.69 -6.08
N GLU A 125 20.01 -27.86 -6.72
CA GLU A 125 19.03 -28.28 -7.73
C GLU A 125 17.60 -28.30 -7.15
N TRP A 126 17.43 -28.82 -5.94
CA TRP A 126 16.14 -28.86 -5.28
C TRP A 126 15.56 -27.47 -5.01
N VAL A 127 16.35 -26.54 -4.42
CA VAL A 127 15.89 -25.17 -4.14
C VAL A 127 15.61 -24.41 -5.42
N GLU A 128 16.47 -24.51 -6.43
CA GLU A 128 16.29 -23.83 -7.72
C GLU A 128 15.03 -24.33 -8.44
N THR A 129 14.80 -25.65 -8.48
CA THR A 129 13.58 -26.23 -9.04
C THR A 129 12.34 -25.72 -8.32
N LEU A 130 12.36 -25.73 -6.99
CA LEU A 130 11.22 -25.30 -6.16
C LEU A 130 10.91 -23.80 -6.32
N LEU A 131 11.93 -22.95 -6.46
CA LEU A 131 11.76 -21.52 -6.74
C LEU A 131 11.28 -21.27 -8.16
N GLU A 132 11.77 -22.02 -9.15
CA GLU A 132 11.32 -21.88 -10.54
C GLU A 132 9.90 -22.40 -10.77
N GLU A 133 9.48 -23.47 -10.09
CA GLU A 133 8.10 -23.93 -10.08
C GLU A 133 7.14 -22.88 -9.48
N ALA A 134 7.57 -22.18 -8.43
CA ALA A 134 6.78 -21.15 -7.77
C ALA A 134 6.77 -19.80 -8.53
N ARG A 135 7.79 -19.52 -9.34
CA ARG A 135 7.99 -18.23 -10.02
C ARG A 135 6.79 -17.75 -10.85
N PRO A 136 6.08 -18.57 -11.65
CA PRO A 136 4.96 -18.10 -12.48
C PRO A 136 3.80 -17.49 -11.68
N THR A 137 3.61 -17.93 -10.44
CA THR A 137 2.56 -17.43 -9.55
C THR A 137 3.07 -16.40 -8.55
N ALA A 138 4.39 -16.22 -8.47
CA ALA A 138 5.02 -15.28 -7.55
C ALA A 138 4.77 -13.83 -7.99
N MET A 139 4.44 -12.98 -7.01
CA MET A 139 4.32 -11.55 -7.24
C MET A 139 5.71 -10.93 -7.30
N LEU A 140 5.95 -10.08 -8.29
CA LEU A 140 7.18 -9.30 -8.37
C LEU A 140 7.13 -8.10 -7.43
N ASN A 141 8.22 -7.83 -6.73
CA ASN A 141 8.35 -6.68 -5.87
C ASN A 141 8.72 -5.43 -6.68
N ARG A 142 7.93 -4.37 -6.56
CA ARG A 142 8.12 -3.11 -7.30
C ARG A 142 8.01 -1.92 -6.37
N ASP A 143 8.58 -0.79 -6.75
CA ASP A 143 8.48 0.45 -5.96
C ASP A 143 7.01 0.85 -5.68
N ALA A 144 6.14 0.72 -6.69
CA ALA A 144 4.71 1.03 -6.56
C ALA A 144 3.91 -0.03 -5.75
N ARG A 145 4.50 -1.21 -5.53
CA ARG A 145 3.88 -2.36 -4.85
C ARG A 145 4.94 -3.15 -4.07
N PRO A 146 5.36 -2.68 -2.87
CA PRO A 146 6.39 -3.31 -2.05
C PRO A 146 5.85 -4.57 -1.34
N VAL A 147 5.54 -5.62 -2.10
CA VAL A 147 4.93 -6.86 -1.56
C VAL A 147 5.88 -7.69 -0.71
N VAL A 148 7.20 -7.60 -0.94
CA VAL A 148 8.16 -8.50 -0.30
C VAL A 148 8.19 -8.37 1.23
N PHE A 149 8.05 -7.15 1.78
CA PHE A 149 8.05 -6.96 3.24
C PHE A 149 6.80 -7.60 3.88
N THR A 150 5.65 -7.59 3.19
CA THR A 150 4.43 -8.25 3.70
C THR A 150 4.58 -9.76 3.73
N LEU A 151 5.25 -10.32 2.73
CA LEU A 151 5.57 -11.74 2.70
C LEU A 151 6.55 -12.08 3.82
N PHE A 152 7.52 -11.21 4.10
CA PHE A 152 8.42 -11.38 5.23
C PHE A 152 7.71 -11.29 6.60
N LEU A 153 6.78 -10.36 6.78
CA LEU A 153 5.93 -10.33 7.99
C LEU A 153 5.12 -11.62 8.16
N ARG A 154 4.65 -12.22 7.05
CA ARG A 154 3.99 -13.53 7.07
C ARG A 154 4.96 -14.64 7.51
N VAL A 155 6.20 -14.62 7.03
CA VAL A 155 7.26 -15.52 7.48
C VAL A 155 7.52 -15.38 8.98
N GLN A 156 7.69 -14.15 9.48
CA GLN A 156 7.87 -13.90 10.91
C GLN A 156 6.67 -14.40 11.74
N SER A 157 5.44 -14.16 11.29
CA SER A 157 4.25 -14.67 11.98
C SER A 157 4.22 -16.20 12.09
N HIS A 158 4.73 -16.89 11.07
CA HIS A 158 4.82 -18.35 11.05
C HIS A 158 5.84 -18.87 12.07
N PHE A 159 6.98 -18.19 12.22
CA PHE A 159 7.99 -18.55 13.22
C PHE A 159 7.62 -18.08 14.65
N ALA A 160 6.94 -16.93 14.80
CA ALA A 160 6.48 -16.42 16.08
C ALA A 160 5.34 -17.27 16.67
N GLY A 161 4.40 -17.73 15.84
CA GLY A 161 3.31 -18.62 16.26
C GLY A 161 3.78 -19.95 16.86
N ARG A 162 4.97 -20.43 16.45
CA ARG A 162 5.60 -21.64 17.03
C ARG A 162 6.07 -21.45 18.47
N ARG A 163 6.34 -20.21 18.92
CA ARG A 163 6.77 -19.92 20.31
C ARG A 163 5.61 -19.74 21.29
N LEU A 164 4.41 -19.44 20.79
CA LEU A 164 3.24 -19.10 21.61
C LEU A 164 2.16 -20.20 21.66
N GLY A 165 2.48 -21.44 21.23
CA GLY A 165 1.52 -22.55 21.26
C GLY A 165 0.30 -22.34 20.35
N ALA A 166 0.42 -21.48 19.33
CA ALA A 166 -0.66 -21.25 18.37
C ALA A 166 -0.93 -22.53 17.56
N PRO A 167 -2.21 -22.88 17.31
CA PRO A 167 -2.58 -24.17 16.74
C PRO A 167 -1.92 -24.46 15.39
N ARG A 168 -1.61 -25.74 15.16
CA ARG A 168 -1.01 -26.27 13.92
C ARG A 168 -1.82 -25.77 12.72
N ARG A 169 -1.13 -25.10 11.79
CA ARG A 169 -1.67 -24.50 10.57
C ARG A 169 -2.03 -25.56 9.50
N GLY A 170 -2.66 -26.66 9.90
CA GLY A 170 -3.57 -27.44 9.05
C GLY A 170 -5.02 -26.94 9.15
N GLU A 171 -5.34 -26.14 10.18
CA GLU A 171 -6.71 -25.68 10.49
C GLU A 171 -6.89 -24.15 10.51
N ALA A 172 -5.82 -23.36 10.30
CA ALA A 172 -5.98 -21.92 10.18
C ALA A 172 -6.33 -21.58 8.73
N GLY A 173 -7.60 -21.23 8.49
CA GLY A 173 -8.10 -20.76 7.21
C GLY A 173 -7.29 -19.58 6.63
N PRO A 174 -7.62 -19.13 5.40
CA PRO A 174 -6.84 -18.12 4.67
C PRO A 174 -6.54 -16.92 5.55
N SER A 175 -5.29 -16.47 5.52
CA SER A 175 -4.84 -15.29 6.24
C SER A 175 -5.73 -14.09 5.88
N LEU A 176 -5.88 -13.11 6.78
CA LEU A 176 -6.75 -11.94 6.53
C LEU A 176 -6.40 -11.26 5.18
N LEU A 177 -5.12 -11.27 4.80
CA LEU A 177 -4.62 -10.83 3.50
C LEU A 177 -5.05 -11.71 2.32
N GLU A 178 -5.08 -13.03 2.47
CA GLU A 178 -5.60 -13.95 1.44
C GLU A 178 -7.12 -13.86 1.30
N ARG A 179 -7.84 -13.65 2.42
CA ARG A 179 -9.27 -13.35 2.38
C ARG A 179 -9.52 -12.04 1.63
N VAL A 180 -8.77 -10.98 1.95
CA VAL A 180 -8.83 -9.69 1.25
C VAL A 180 -8.49 -9.82 -0.24
N ARG A 181 -7.52 -10.67 -0.59
CA ARG A 181 -7.16 -10.93 -2.01
C ARG A 181 -8.16 -11.83 -2.75
N GLY A 182 -8.90 -12.68 -2.03
CA GLY A 182 -9.95 -13.55 -2.58
C GLY A 182 -11.34 -12.92 -2.61
N VAL A 183 -11.52 -11.71 -2.06
CA VAL A 183 -12.78 -10.97 -2.13
C VAL A 183 -12.98 -10.48 -3.57
N GLY A 184 -13.93 -11.10 -4.28
CA GLY A 184 -14.29 -10.69 -5.65
C GLY A 184 -14.82 -9.25 -5.72
N ALA A 185 -14.68 -8.63 -6.89
CA ALA A 185 -15.12 -7.27 -7.20
C ALA A 185 -16.52 -6.85 -6.66
N PRO A 186 -17.57 -7.69 -6.64
CA PRO A 186 -18.88 -7.29 -6.12
C PRO A 186 -18.91 -7.08 -4.58
N TRP A 187 -18.08 -7.80 -3.82
CA TRP A 187 -18.03 -7.65 -2.36
C TRP A 187 -17.32 -6.37 -1.91
N LEU A 188 -16.44 -5.82 -2.76
CA LEU A 188 -15.88 -4.48 -2.56
C LEU A 188 -16.94 -3.39 -2.77
N GLY A 189 -17.91 -3.59 -3.67
CA GLY A 189 -19.00 -2.63 -3.94
C GLY A 189 -20.19 -2.72 -3.00
N ALA A 190 -20.46 -3.90 -2.44
CA ALA A 190 -21.58 -4.16 -1.52
C ALA A 190 -21.69 -3.21 -0.30
N PRO A 191 -20.62 -2.90 0.46
CA PRO A 191 -20.72 -1.99 1.59
C PRO A 191 -21.08 -0.56 1.14
N PHE A 192 -20.62 -0.15 -0.04
CA PHE A 192 -20.93 1.18 -0.59
C PHE A 192 -22.37 1.27 -1.13
N GLY A 193 -22.86 0.20 -1.77
CA GLY A 193 -24.27 0.10 -2.19
C GLY A 193 -25.22 0.13 -1.00
N LEU A 194 -24.88 -0.58 0.08
CA LEU A 194 -25.63 -0.54 1.35
C LEU A 194 -25.65 0.87 1.94
N LEU A 195 -24.52 1.57 1.90
CA LEU A 195 -24.37 2.92 2.45
C LEU A 195 -25.20 3.95 1.67
N LEU A 196 -25.20 3.88 0.33
CA LEU A 196 -26.09 4.68 -0.52
C LEU A 196 -27.57 4.35 -0.29
N GLY A 197 -27.89 3.05 -0.17
CA GLY A 197 -29.24 2.59 0.16
C GLY A 197 -29.73 3.12 1.50
N LEU A 198 -28.85 3.19 2.51
CA LEU A 198 -29.16 3.74 3.82
C LEU A 198 -29.40 5.25 3.75
N VAL A 199 -28.62 6.02 2.97
CA VAL A 199 -28.91 7.46 2.74
C VAL A 199 -30.27 7.64 2.09
N ALA A 200 -30.58 6.85 1.06
CA ALA A 200 -31.87 6.91 0.36
C ALA A 200 -33.03 6.52 1.30
N LEU A 201 -32.85 5.52 2.15
CA LEU A 201 -33.82 5.09 3.16
C LEU A 201 -34.04 6.14 4.24
N VAL A 202 -32.97 6.74 4.79
CA VAL A 202 -33.06 7.84 5.76
C VAL A 202 -33.76 9.05 5.14
N ARG A 203 -33.56 9.30 3.84
CA ARG A 203 -34.30 10.33 3.11
C ARG A 203 -35.78 9.99 2.97
N ALA A 204 -36.11 8.76 2.62
CA ALA A 204 -37.49 8.30 2.44
C ALA A 204 -38.29 8.30 3.77
N LEU A 205 -37.68 7.84 4.87
CA LEU A 205 -38.35 7.70 6.18
C LEU A 205 -38.22 8.93 7.08
N GLY A 206 -37.10 9.64 6.99
CA GLY A 206 -36.72 10.71 7.93
C GLY A 206 -36.77 12.12 7.35
N GLY A 207 -37.09 12.25 6.06
CA GLY A 207 -37.15 13.52 5.34
C GLY A 207 -35.79 14.17 5.08
N ARG A 208 -35.80 15.26 4.30
CA ARG A 208 -34.60 15.97 3.82
C ARG A 208 -33.67 16.43 4.93
N ARG A 209 -34.22 16.90 6.06
CA ARG A 209 -33.44 17.39 7.20
C ARG A 209 -32.53 16.31 7.80
N ARG A 210 -33.05 15.11 8.05
CA ARG A 210 -32.27 14.00 8.60
C ARG A 210 -31.27 13.46 7.57
N ALA A 211 -31.67 13.37 6.30
CA ALA A 211 -30.78 12.96 5.23
C ALA A 211 -29.56 13.89 5.07
N VAL A 212 -29.76 15.21 5.13
CA VAL A 212 -28.67 16.19 5.05
C VAL A 212 -27.70 16.04 6.23
N ALA A 213 -28.20 15.93 7.45
CA ALA A 213 -27.35 15.78 8.64
C ALA A 213 -26.53 14.46 8.58
N TRP A 214 -27.15 13.37 8.14
CA TRP A 214 -26.50 12.07 8.03
C TRP A 214 -25.46 12.05 6.90
N ALA A 215 -25.79 12.60 5.73
CA ALA A 215 -24.86 12.71 4.61
C ALA A 215 -23.68 13.65 4.92
N CYS A 216 -23.90 14.77 5.62
CA CYS A 216 -22.82 15.64 6.07
C CYS A 216 -21.92 14.92 7.09
N GLY A 217 -22.49 14.18 8.05
CA GLY A 217 -21.71 13.38 8.99
C GLY A 217 -20.85 12.31 8.30
N MET A 218 -21.40 11.66 7.26
CA MET A 218 -20.65 10.70 6.45
C MET A 218 -19.56 11.37 5.59
N GLY A 219 -19.81 12.57 5.07
CA GLY A 219 -18.81 13.40 4.40
C GLY A 219 -17.63 13.73 5.31
N VAL A 220 -17.91 14.11 6.55
CA VAL A 220 -16.88 14.35 7.57
C VAL A 220 -16.12 13.05 7.92
N PHE A 221 -16.81 11.93 8.14
CA PHE A 221 -16.16 10.64 8.40
C PHE A 221 -15.22 10.22 7.26
N THR A 222 -15.69 10.27 6.01
CA THR A 222 -14.87 9.89 4.86
C THR A 222 -13.75 10.89 4.60
N THR A 223 -13.92 12.16 4.98
CA THR A 223 -12.87 13.18 4.92
C THR A 223 -11.78 12.94 5.96
N GLY A 224 -12.13 12.60 7.21
CA GLY A 224 -11.14 12.19 8.21
C GLY A 224 -10.33 10.97 7.74
N ALA A 225 -11.02 9.98 7.15
CA ALA A 225 -10.36 8.83 6.54
C ALA A 225 -9.44 9.23 5.38
N PHE A 226 -9.89 10.12 4.50
CA PHE A 226 -9.09 10.68 3.41
C PHE A 226 -7.85 11.41 3.93
N GLY A 227 -7.96 12.27 4.94
CA GLY A 227 -6.88 13.12 5.43
C GLY A 227 -5.69 12.28 5.90
N LEU A 228 -5.94 11.36 6.83
CA LEU A 228 -4.90 10.47 7.37
C LEU A 228 -4.39 9.46 6.32
N SER A 229 -5.27 8.98 5.43
CA SER A 229 -4.82 8.08 4.35
C SER A 229 -3.93 8.80 3.33
N ALA A 230 -4.27 10.03 2.97
CA ALA A 230 -3.49 10.87 2.07
C ALA A 230 -2.10 11.15 2.63
N GLU A 231 -2.04 11.52 3.92
CA GLU A 231 -0.79 11.75 4.63
C GLU A 231 0.08 10.49 4.64
N MET A 232 -0.52 9.33 4.94
CA MET A 232 0.18 8.05 4.90
C MET A 232 0.70 7.71 3.49
N LEU A 233 -0.10 7.95 2.43
CA LEU A 233 0.33 7.75 1.04
C LEU A 233 1.48 8.69 0.64
N VAL A 234 1.45 9.95 1.07
CA VAL A 234 2.54 10.91 0.87
C VAL A 234 3.81 10.44 1.57
N VAL A 235 3.72 10.02 2.84
CA VAL A 235 4.86 9.50 3.60
C VAL A 235 5.47 8.25 2.94
N TYR A 236 4.66 7.27 2.54
CA TYR A 236 5.15 6.08 1.85
C TYR A 236 5.79 6.38 0.50
N SER A 237 5.17 7.27 -0.27
CA SER A 237 5.69 7.66 -1.57
C SER A 237 7.00 8.44 -1.42
N TYR A 238 7.12 9.29 -0.40
CA TYR A 238 8.38 9.96 -0.06
C TYR A 238 9.48 8.96 0.33
N GLN A 239 9.17 7.96 1.15
CA GLN A 239 10.13 6.88 1.48
C GLN A 239 10.58 6.12 0.24
N THR A 240 9.69 5.91 -0.73
CA THR A 240 9.99 5.19 -1.96
C THR A 240 10.95 5.97 -2.84
N HIS A 241 10.76 7.30 -2.97
CA HIS A 241 11.58 8.14 -3.84
C HIS A 241 12.88 8.64 -3.19
N PHE A 242 12.85 8.99 -1.90
CA PHE A 242 13.97 9.64 -1.20
C PHE A 242 14.61 8.77 -0.10
N GLY A 243 14.01 7.62 0.21
CA GLY A 243 14.60 6.60 1.07
C GLY A 243 14.38 6.79 2.57
N TYR A 244 14.76 7.95 3.11
CA TYR A 244 14.70 8.23 4.54
C TYR A 244 13.72 9.37 4.82
N VAL A 245 12.58 9.04 5.42
CA VAL A 245 11.54 10.04 5.70
C VAL A 245 11.68 10.68 7.07
N TYR A 246 12.27 10.00 8.06
CA TYR A 246 12.18 10.41 9.48
C TYR A 246 12.71 11.82 9.76
N ARG A 247 13.71 12.28 9.01
CA ARG A 247 14.21 13.66 9.11
C ARG A 247 13.11 14.68 8.78
N ASP A 248 12.28 14.36 7.80
CA ASP A 248 11.35 15.30 7.16
C ASP A 248 9.87 15.02 7.50
N VAL A 249 9.55 13.95 8.25
CA VAL A 249 8.18 13.62 8.69
C VAL A 249 7.55 14.80 9.42
N ALA A 250 8.28 15.43 10.36
CA ALA A 250 7.75 16.56 11.12
C ALA A 250 7.34 17.73 10.21
N LEU A 251 8.09 17.97 9.12
CA LEU A 251 7.77 19.00 8.14
C LEU A 251 6.56 18.61 7.28
N VAL A 252 6.47 17.34 6.85
CA VAL A 252 5.32 16.81 6.09
C VAL A 252 4.03 16.96 6.91
N VAL A 253 4.05 16.53 8.17
CA VAL A 253 2.91 16.63 9.10
C VAL A 253 2.60 18.08 9.42
N GLY A 254 3.63 18.91 9.67
CA GLY A 254 3.45 20.34 9.94
C GLY A 254 2.81 21.09 8.76
N LEU A 255 3.21 20.77 7.53
CA LEU A 255 2.58 21.33 6.33
C LEU A 255 1.15 20.84 6.13
N PHE A 256 0.85 19.58 6.46
CA PHE A 256 -0.53 19.07 6.48
C PHE A 256 -1.40 19.89 7.44
N MET A 257 -0.91 20.09 8.67
CA MET A 257 -1.63 20.86 9.70
C MET A 257 -1.81 22.33 9.30
N LEU A 258 -0.79 22.95 8.69
CA LEU A 258 -0.91 24.29 8.11
C LEU A 258 -1.98 24.34 7.02
N GLY A 259 -1.97 23.36 6.11
CA GLY A 259 -3.01 23.20 5.09
C GLY A 259 -4.40 23.11 5.73
N LEU A 260 -4.56 22.24 6.74
CA LEU A 260 -5.83 22.02 7.44
C LEU A 260 -6.37 23.30 8.08
N ALA A 261 -5.51 24.05 8.77
CA ALA A 261 -5.86 25.36 9.34
C ALA A 261 -6.29 26.37 8.26
N LEU A 262 -5.53 26.46 7.15
CA LEU A 262 -5.85 27.34 6.03
C LEU A 262 -7.16 26.94 5.33
N GLY A 263 -7.40 25.64 5.15
CA GLY A 263 -8.62 25.10 4.56
C GLY A 263 -9.86 25.52 5.34
N GLY A 264 -9.84 25.32 6.66
CA GLY A 264 -10.95 25.72 7.53
C GLY A 264 -11.17 27.24 7.57
N TRP A 265 -10.08 28.02 7.56
CA TRP A 265 -10.16 29.48 7.53
C TRP A 265 -10.73 30.02 6.21
N LEU A 266 -10.26 29.51 5.07
CA LEU A 266 -10.72 29.93 3.75
C LEU A 266 -12.20 29.57 3.52
N THR A 267 -12.62 28.37 3.92
CA THR A 267 -14.00 27.93 3.72
C THR A 267 -15.00 28.56 4.67
N HIS A 268 -14.58 29.17 5.78
CA HIS A 268 -15.49 29.91 6.67
C HIS A 268 -16.26 31.02 5.92
N ARG A 269 -15.64 31.72 4.96
CA ARG A 269 -16.34 32.71 4.12
C ARG A 269 -17.27 32.04 3.12
N LEU A 270 -16.83 30.96 2.47
CA LEU A 270 -17.60 30.21 1.48
C LEU A 270 -18.83 29.52 2.08
N ALA A 271 -18.71 29.05 3.32
CA ALA A 271 -19.79 28.45 4.11
C ALA A 271 -20.97 29.43 4.30
N ARG A 272 -20.69 30.74 4.41
CA ARG A 272 -21.75 31.76 4.55
C ARG A 272 -22.56 31.96 3.27
N ALA A 273 -21.94 31.78 2.10
CA ALA A 273 -22.57 32.06 0.81
C ALA A 273 -23.24 30.83 0.18
N ARG A 274 -22.50 29.74 -0.05
CA ARG A 274 -22.97 28.56 -0.81
C ARG A 274 -22.43 27.25 -0.24
N PRO A 275 -22.77 26.89 1.02
CA PRO A 275 -22.15 25.77 1.74
C PRO A 275 -22.32 24.42 1.01
N GLY A 276 -23.52 24.10 0.53
CA GLY A 276 -23.76 22.83 -0.17
C GLY A 276 -22.98 22.66 -1.48
N ARG A 277 -22.88 23.71 -2.33
CA ARG A 277 -22.10 23.64 -3.58
C ARG A 277 -20.60 23.57 -3.32
N ALA A 278 -20.12 24.32 -2.34
CA ALA A 278 -18.72 24.26 -1.93
C ALA A 278 -18.35 22.87 -1.37
N LEU A 279 -19.24 22.26 -0.58
CA LEU A 279 -19.04 20.91 -0.05
C LEU A 279 -18.90 19.86 -1.16
N LEU A 280 -19.79 19.89 -2.15
CA LEU A 280 -19.70 19.02 -3.33
C LEU A 280 -18.39 19.25 -4.11
N GLY A 281 -17.92 20.50 -4.19
CA GLY A 281 -16.65 20.84 -4.81
C GLY A 281 -15.43 20.29 -4.06
N VAL A 282 -15.45 20.31 -2.72
CA VAL A 282 -14.40 19.73 -1.88
C VAL A 282 -14.35 18.21 -2.04
N GLU A 283 -15.49 17.53 -2.04
CA GLU A 283 -15.60 16.08 -2.29
C GLU A 283 -14.98 15.67 -3.64
N VAL A 284 -15.28 16.42 -4.70
CA VAL A 284 -14.68 16.20 -6.03
C VAL A 284 -13.17 16.45 -5.99
N ALA A 285 -12.72 17.53 -5.35
CA ALA A 285 -11.30 17.85 -5.24
C ALA A 285 -10.53 16.78 -4.44
N GLN A 286 -11.12 16.22 -3.38
CA GLN A 286 -10.53 15.14 -2.59
C GLN A 286 -10.39 13.86 -3.42
N ALA A 287 -11.44 13.47 -4.16
CA ALA A 287 -11.36 12.32 -5.08
C ALA A 287 -10.31 12.53 -6.17
N ALA A 288 -10.26 13.73 -6.76
CA ALA A 288 -9.27 14.09 -7.77
C ALA A 288 -7.85 14.06 -7.20
N LEU A 289 -7.62 14.59 -5.99
CA LEU A 289 -6.31 14.55 -5.34
C LEU A 289 -5.86 13.11 -5.08
N MET A 290 -6.75 12.22 -4.65
CA MET A 290 -6.40 10.80 -4.47
C MET A 290 -5.96 10.14 -5.78
N LEU A 291 -6.63 10.41 -6.90
CA LEU A 291 -6.20 9.89 -8.20
C LEU A 291 -4.89 10.53 -8.67
N ALA A 292 -4.67 11.80 -8.35
CA ALA A 292 -3.49 12.56 -8.74
C ALA A 292 -2.26 12.31 -7.85
N VAL A 293 -2.40 11.82 -6.62
CA VAL A 293 -1.30 11.79 -5.63
C VAL A 293 -0.10 10.98 -6.12
N VAL A 294 -0.33 9.83 -6.76
CA VAL A 294 0.74 8.97 -7.27
C VAL A 294 1.42 9.56 -8.53
N PRO A 295 0.70 9.95 -9.60
CA PRO A 295 1.34 10.57 -10.75
C PRO A 295 1.99 11.92 -10.41
N ALA A 296 1.37 12.73 -9.54
CA ALA A 296 1.96 13.97 -9.06
C ALA A 296 3.22 13.71 -8.22
N GLY A 297 3.22 12.67 -7.38
CA GLY A 297 4.41 12.25 -6.64
C GLY A 297 5.58 11.89 -7.56
N ARG A 298 5.32 11.20 -8.67
CA ARG A 298 6.36 10.92 -9.68
C ARG A 298 6.87 12.20 -10.35
N LEU A 299 5.97 13.11 -10.72
CA LEU A 299 6.34 14.37 -11.37
C LEU A 299 7.14 15.27 -10.43
N LEU A 300 6.79 15.32 -9.14
CA LEU A 300 7.41 16.18 -8.14
C LEU A 300 8.65 15.53 -7.49
N SER A 301 8.98 14.29 -7.86
CA SER A 301 10.12 13.55 -7.30
C SER A 301 11.49 14.17 -7.61
N PHE A 302 11.58 15.19 -8.48
CA PHE A 302 12.81 15.93 -8.76
C PHE A 302 13.34 16.72 -7.55
N SER A 303 12.48 17.05 -6.57
CA SER A 303 12.86 17.77 -5.36
C SER A 303 12.06 17.30 -4.15
N PRO A 304 12.71 16.99 -3.01
CA PRO A 304 12.02 16.60 -1.79
C PRO A 304 11.00 17.65 -1.32
N TYR A 305 11.35 18.94 -1.42
CA TYR A 305 10.48 20.04 -1.00
C TYR A 305 9.27 20.23 -1.92
N ALA A 306 9.46 20.02 -3.23
CA ALA A 306 8.36 20.06 -4.18
C ALA A 306 7.37 18.91 -3.92
N PHE A 307 7.88 17.72 -3.59
CA PHE A 307 7.06 16.58 -3.21
C PHE A 307 6.21 16.87 -1.95
N MET A 308 6.78 17.53 -0.95
CA MET A 308 6.07 17.86 0.30
C MET A 308 4.86 18.77 0.09
N LEU A 309 4.75 19.48 -1.03
CA LEU A 309 3.58 20.32 -1.37
C LEU A 309 2.28 19.52 -1.58
N LEU A 310 2.35 18.20 -1.73
CA LEU A 310 1.17 17.32 -1.72
C LEU A 310 0.50 17.28 -0.33
N SER A 311 1.29 17.42 0.75
CA SER A 311 0.81 17.39 2.13
C SER A 311 -0.12 18.57 2.48
N PRO A 312 0.27 19.85 2.28
CA PRO A 312 -0.62 20.97 2.55
C PRO A 312 -1.85 20.99 1.63
N ALA A 313 -1.76 20.45 0.40
CA ALA A 313 -2.93 20.31 -0.47
C ALA A 313 -3.96 19.34 0.11
N ALA A 314 -3.52 18.17 0.61
CA ALA A 314 -4.39 17.22 1.31
C ALA A 314 -4.96 17.79 2.60
N GLY A 315 -4.13 18.51 3.37
CA GLY A 315 -4.56 19.21 4.59
C GLY A 315 -5.64 20.25 4.30
N LEU A 316 -5.43 21.10 3.30
CA LEU A 316 -6.37 22.15 2.89
C LEU A 316 -7.74 21.59 2.53
N LEU A 317 -7.80 20.50 1.76
CA LEU A 317 -9.06 19.85 1.41
C LEU A 317 -9.73 19.18 2.62
N THR A 318 -8.95 18.61 3.55
CA THR A 318 -9.48 18.03 4.79
C THR A 318 -10.09 19.12 5.69
N GLY A 319 -9.37 20.22 5.93
CA GLY A 319 -9.84 21.31 6.79
C GLY A 319 -11.00 22.11 6.20
N ALA A 320 -11.14 22.12 4.87
CA ALA A 320 -12.22 22.79 4.17
C ALA A 320 -13.61 22.21 4.48
N GLU A 321 -13.70 20.91 4.74
CA GLU A 321 -14.94 20.14 4.86
C GLU A 321 -15.77 20.54 6.09
N PHE A 322 -15.12 20.62 7.26
CA PHE A 322 -15.81 20.77 8.54
C PHE A 322 -16.70 22.03 8.61
N PRO A 323 -16.21 23.25 8.27
CA PRO A 323 -17.06 24.45 8.28
C PRO A 323 -18.25 24.37 7.31
N LEU A 324 -18.05 23.73 6.14
CA LEU A 324 -19.08 23.58 5.11
C LEU A 324 -20.17 22.60 5.54
N ALA A 325 -19.78 21.42 6.03
CA ALA A 325 -20.68 20.38 6.52
C ALA A 325 -21.48 20.87 7.74
N SER A 326 -20.81 21.52 8.70
CA SER A 326 -21.47 22.06 9.89
C SER A 326 -22.49 23.12 9.51
N ARG A 327 -22.13 24.06 8.64
CA ARG A 327 -23.05 25.12 8.20
C ARG A 327 -24.26 24.56 7.46
N GLN A 328 -24.07 23.56 6.60
CA GLN A 328 -25.16 22.90 5.90
C GLN A 328 -26.12 22.20 6.86
N SER A 329 -25.61 21.53 7.89
CA SER A 329 -26.43 20.85 8.90
C SER A 329 -27.18 21.84 9.81
N LEU A 330 -26.53 22.96 10.18
CA LEU A 330 -27.15 24.05 10.95
C LEU A 330 -28.30 24.72 10.18
N LEU A 331 -28.14 24.94 8.87
CA LEU A 331 -29.21 25.48 8.01
C LEU A 331 -30.44 24.57 7.96
N HIS A 332 -30.25 23.27 8.20
CA HIS A 332 -31.33 22.29 8.30
C HIS A 332 -31.73 22.02 9.76
N GLY A 333 -31.48 22.97 10.66
CA GLY A 333 -32.01 22.97 12.03
C GLY A 333 -31.30 22.03 13.00
N ALA A 334 -30.11 21.51 12.69
CA ALA A 334 -29.32 20.78 13.68
C ALA A 334 -28.84 21.73 14.81
N ARG A 335 -28.66 21.20 16.02
CA ARG A 335 -28.17 21.97 17.17
C ARG A 335 -26.65 22.11 17.10
N SER A 336 -26.11 23.31 17.34
CA SER A 336 -24.69 23.60 17.19
C SER A 336 -23.77 22.71 18.04
N GLY A 337 -24.12 22.49 19.31
CA GLY A 337 -23.31 21.61 20.19
C GLY A 337 -23.30 20.16 19.73
N THR A 338 -24.44 19.65 19.27
CA THR A 338 -24.55 18.26 18.75
C THR A 338 -23.79 18.10 17.44
N VAL A 339 -23.85 19.09 16.53
CA VAL A 339 -23.11 19.05 15.26
C VAL A 339 -21.61 19.07 15.52
N ALA A 340 -21.13 19.98 16.36
CA ALA A 340 -19.71 20.09 16.67
C ALA A 340 -19.15 18.79 17.25
N GLY A 341 -19.78 18.25 18.31
CA GLY A 341 -19.31 17.02 18.95
C GLY A 341 -19.46 15.77 18.07
N ALA A 342 -20.57 15.63 17.34
CA ALA A 342 -20.77 14.46 16.48
C ALA A 342 -19.82 14.49 15.27
N PHE A 343 -19.58 15.65 14.67
CA PHE A 343 -18.70 15.74 13.50
C PHE A 343 -17.24 15.56 13.89
N ASP A 344 -16.82 16.10 15.04
CA ASP A 344 -15.49 15.86 15.60
C ASP A 344 -15.24 14.37 15.86
N ALA A 345 -16.19 13.70 16.52
CA ALA A 345 -16.11 12.25 16.73
C ALA A 345 -16.09 11.45 15.42
N LEU A 346 -16.89 11.84 14.42
CA LEU A 346 -16.91 11.19 13.11
C LEU A 346 -15.62 11.40 12.33
N ASP A 347 -15.02 12.59 12.39
CA ASP A 347 -13.73 12.90 11.77
C ASP A 347 -12.63 12.01 12.36
N HIS A 348 -12.54 11.95 13.69
CA HIS A 348 -11.57 11.09 14.38
C HIS A 348 -11.79 9.59 14.14
N LEU A 349 -13.04 9.12 14.12
CA LEU A 349 -13.35 7.74 13.80
C LEU A 349 -12.98 7.41 12.34
N GLY A 350 -13.26 8.34 11.43
CA GLY A 350 -12.85 8.26 10.03
C GLY A 350 -11.34 8.17 9.89
N ALA A 351 -10.61 9.07 10.56
CA ALA A 351 -9.16 9.12 10.59
C ALA A 351 -8.55 7.83 11.13
N LEU A 352 -9.09 7.26 12.22
CA LEU A 352 -8.68 5.98 12.78
C LEU A 352 -8.82 4.85 11.75
N VAL A 353 -10.00 4.74 11.11
CA VAL A 353 -10.28 3.72 10.09
C VAL A 353 -9.37 3.92 8.87
N GLY A 354 -9.21 5.15 8.40
CA GLY A 354 -8.34 5.50 7.28
C GLY A 354 -6.89 5.14 7.55
N ALA A 355 -6.33 5.58 8.68
CA ALA A 355 -4.95 5.27 9.06
C ALA A 355 -4.70 3.76 9.19
N ALA A 356 -5.61 3.04 9.85
CA ALA A 356 -5.50 1.60 10.04
C ALA A 356 -5.61 0.83 8.70
N CYS A 357 -6.62 1.13 7.90
CA CYS A 357 -6.84 0.44 6.63
C CYS A 357 -5.79 0.82 5.58
N ALA A 358 -5.52 2.10 5.34
CA ALA A 358 -4.57 2.53 4.32
C ALA A 358 -3.14 2.11 4.66
N GLY A 359 -2.69 2.39 5.89
CA GLY A 359 -1.31 2.17 6.29
C GLY A 359 -0.95 0.70 6.51
N LEU A 360 -1.76 -0.04 7.27
CA LEU A 360 -1.40 -1.41 7.66
C LEU A 360 -1.83 -2.46 6.62
N LEU A 361 -2.95 -2.24 5.91
CA LEU A 361 -3.58 -3.29 5.12
C LEU A 361 -3.54 -3.02 3.62
N LEU A 362 -4.02 -1.86 3.17
CA LEU A 362 -4.27 -1.59 1.75
C LEU A 362 -2.99 -1.34 0.97
N VAL A 363 -2.14 -0.40 1.39
CA VAL A 363 -0.87 -0.12 0.68
C VAL A 363 -0.02 -1.38 0.53
N PRO A 364 0.16 -2.20 1.59
CA PRO A 364 0.96 -3.42 1.47
C PRO A 364 0.28 -4.55 0.67
N ALA A 365 -1.06 -4.68 0.74
CA ALA A 365 -1.77 -5.74 0.04
C ALA A 365 -1.97 -5.47 -1.47
N ILE A 366 -2.44 -4.27 -1.80
CA ILE A 366 -2.90 -3.91 -3.15
C ILE A 366 -2.00 -2.86 -3.83
N GLY A 367 -1.14 -2.15 -3.09
CA GLY A 367 -0.22 -1.13 -3.63
C GLY A 367 -0.75 0.31 -3.50
N LEU A 368 0.13 1.29 -3.76
CA LEU A 368 -0.17 2.72 -3.60
C LEU A 368 -1.27 3.19 -4.55
N VAL A 369 -1.19 2.84 -5.84
CA VAL A 369 -2.15 3.27 -6.88
C VAL A 369 -3.55 2.74 -6.59
N GLN A 370 -3.66 1.46 -6.24
CA GLN A 370 -4.94 0.82 -5.98
C GLN A 370 -5.58 1.34 -4.69
N THR A 371 -4.76 1.67 -3.68
CA THR A 371 -5.25 2.27 -2.43
C THR A 371 -5.77 3.68 -2.69
N ALA A 372 -5.04 4.50 -3.44
CA ALA A 372 -5.50 5.82 -3.89
C ALA A 372 -6.82 5.73 -4.68
N ALA A 373 -6.93 4.79 -5.63
CA ALA A 373 -8.16 4.58 -6.40
C ALA A 373 -9.35 4.16 -5.51
N LEU A 374 -9.12 3.30 -4.52
CA LEU A 374 -10.17 2.88 -3.58
C LEU A 374 -10.63 4.06 -2.70
N LEU A 375 -9.73 4.90 -2.22
CA LEU A 375 -10.07 6.09 -1.45
C LEU A 375 -10.79 7.14 -2.31
N ALA A 376 -10.40 7.30 -3.57
CA ALA A 376 -11.15 8.13 -4.52
C ALA A 376 -12.57 7.61 -4.70
N LEU A 377 -12.74 6.29 -4.80
CA LEU A 377 -14.05 5.66 -4.89
C LEU A 377 -14.90 5.91 -3.62
N VAL A 378 -14.32 5.81 -2.43
CA VAL A 378 -14.99 6.15 -1.15
C VAL A 378 -15.53 7.58 -1.20
N LYS A 379 -14.73 8.54 -1.73
CA LYS A 379 -15.15 9.94 -1.89
C LYS A 379 -16.22 10.11 -2.96
N CYS A 380 -16.18 9.38 -4.07
CA CYS A 380 -17.26 9.35 -5.04
C CYS A 380 -18.60 8.87 -4.41
N PHE A 381 -18.55 7.90 -3.49
CA PHE A 381 -19.74 7.45 -2.76
C PHE A 381 -20.25 8.49 -1.76
N SER A 382 -19.34 9.18 -1.05
CA SER A 382 -19.72 10.30 -0.19
C SER A 382 -20.41 11.42 -0.99
N LEU A 383 -19.82 11.79 -2.13
CA LEU A 383 -20.38 12.75 -3.08
C LEU A 383 -21.78 12.34 -3.54
N ALA A 384 -21.98 11.08 -3.95
CA ALA A 384 -23.28 10.56 -4.34
C ALA A 384 -24.31 10.64 -3.20
N GLY A 385 -23.91 10.31 -1.96
CA GLY A 385 -24.75 10.46 -0.77
C GLY A 385 -25.19 11.91 -0.54
N LEU A 386 -24.27 12.87 -0.67
CA LEU A 386 -24.58 14.30 -0.57
C LEU A 386 -25.50 14.77 -1.71
N LEU A 387 -25.30 14.30 -2.94
CA LEU A 387 -26.19 14.61 -4.07
C LEU A 387 -27.62 14.10 -3.81
N ILE A 388 -27.78 12.87 -3.33
CA ILE A 388 -29.08 12.28 -2.95
C ILE A 388 -29.72 13.07 -1.79
N ALA A 389 -28.92 13.56 -0.84
CA ALA A 389 -29.44 14.36 0.27
C ALA A 389 -29.83 15.79 -0.16
N PHE A 390 -29.08 16.42 -1.06
CA PHE A 390 -29.28 17.81 -1.46
C PHE A 390 -30.34 17.97 -2.54
N PHE A 391 -30.42 17.07 -3.51
CA PHE A 391 -31.35 17.15 -4.63
C PHE A 391 -32.46 16.10 -4.47
N PRO A 392 -33.73 16.44 -4.78
CA PRO A 392 -34.76 15.42 -4.92
C PRO A 392 -34.41 14.47 -6.08
N ALA A 393 -34.70 13.18 -5.93
CA ALA A 393 -34.81 12.30 -7.08
C ALA A 393 -35.81 12.97 -8.03
N ALA A 394 -35.42 13.16 -9.29
CA ALA A 394 -36.33 13.70 -10.30
C ALA A 394 -37.62 12.87 -10.22
N ALA A 395 -38.71 13.51 -9.80
CA ALA A 395 -40.01 12.88 -9.84
C ALA A 395 -40.22 12.46 -11.30
N LEU A 396 -40.28 11.15 -11.55
CA LEU A 396 -40.83 10.65 -12.80
C LEU A 396 -42.15 11.41 -13.01
N PRO A 397 -42.36 12.08 -14.16
CA PRO A 397 -43.57 12.83 -14.38
C PRO A 397 -44.75 11.90 -14.09
N PRO A 398 -45.78 12.35 -13.35
CA PRO A 398 -46.94 11.52 -13.05
C PRO A 398 -47.44 10.96 -14.38
N ALA A 399 -47.61 9.64 -14.45
CA ALA A 399 -48.21 8.98 -15.59
C ALA A 399 -49.49 9.77 -15.92
N ALA A 400 -49.51 10.36 -17.11
CA ALA A 400 -50.61 11.19 -17.57
C ALA A 400 -51.91 10.42 -17.32
N GLY A 401 -52.78 10.99 -16.49
CA GLY A 401 -54.11 10.44 -16.26
C GLY A 401 -54.77 10.23 -17.61
N SER A 402 -55.27 9.02 -17.83
CA SER A 402 -56.18 8.75 -18.94
C SER A 402 -57.43 9.62 -18.74
N PRO A 403 -57.82 10.44 -19.74
CA PRO A 403 -59.08 11.16 -19.69
C PRO A 403 -60.26 10.19 -19.88
N THR A 404 -61.32 10.49 -19.13
CA THR A 404 -62.71 9.98 -19.17
C THR A 404 -62.96 8.51 -18.85
#